data_AF-A0A7V2NIQ4-F1
#
_entry.id   AF-A0A7V2NIQ4-F1
#
_cell.length_a   1.000
_cell.length_b   1.000
_cell.length_c   1.000
_cell.angle_alpha   90.00
_cell.angle_beta   90.00
_cell.angle_gamma   90.00
#
_symmetry.space_group_name_H-M   'P 1'
#
loop_
_entity.id
_entity.type
_entity.pdbx_description
1 polymer ?
#
loop_
_entity_poly.entity_id
_entity_poly.type
_entity_poly.pdbx_seq_one_letter_code
_entity_poly.pdbx_strand_id
1 'polypeptide(L)'
;MGSGADVAAIAYGRPIRFQRTGQTSRVEIIEKPLPEHIPNLNLLWTGVSANTRELVPPFLEWAKKDSSKPVLEELIGLSDQIARKMFNSTVEDFYESFERYFNLLAQTLKSAQVDWTLPIHEELEEWTAEYQGQSKPTGAGGGDMALLIGDLPLERRSELIIPLDPFGSV
;
A
#
# COMPACT_ATOMS: atom_id res chain seq x y z
N MET A 1 -12.76 14.87 -0.25
CA MET A 1 -13.48 13.72 0.34
C MET A 1 -12.65 12.47 0.10
N GLY A 2 -12.58 11.57 1.08
CA GLY A 2 -11.88 10.29 0.95
C GLY A 2 -12.62 9.28 0.07
N SER A 3 -11.96 8.17 -0.27
CA SER A 3 -12.51 7.11 -1.13
C SER A 3 -13.67 6.36 -0.48
N GLY A 4 -13.67 6.24 0.85
CA GLY A 4 -14.57 5.38 1.63
C GLY A 4 -14.00 3.98 1.90
N ALA A 5 -12.82 3.66 1.37
CA ALA A 5 -12.19 2.35 1.56
C ALA A 5 -11.86 2.07 3.03
N ASP A 6 -11.32 3.06 3.76
CA ASP A 6 -10.95 2.89 5.17
C ASP A 6 -12.18 2.64 6.05
N VAL A 7 -13.28 3.36 5.77
CA VAL A 7 -14.57 3.17 6.44
C VAL A 7 -15.11 1.76 6.18
N ALA A 8 -15.01 1.28 4.94
CA ALA A 8 -15.39 -0.09 4.61
C ALA A 8 -14.51 -1.10 5.35
N ALA A 9 -13.18 -0.95 5.33
CA ALA A 9 -12.27 -1.86 6.01
C ALA A 9 -12.58 -1.98 7.51
N ILE A 10 -12.83 -0.85 8.19
CA ILE A 10 -13.23 -0.82 9.60
C ILE A 10 -14.59 -1.49 9.81
N ALA A 11 -15.59 -1.17 8.98
CA ALA A 11 -16.95 -1.68 9.15
C ALA A 11 -17.05 -3.20 8.96
N TYR A 12 -16.27 -3.77 8.05
CA TYR A 12 -16.27 -5.20 7.79
C TYR A 12 -15.30 -5.99 8.68
N GLY A 13 -14.24 -5.36 9.20
CA GLY A 13 -13.27 -6.01 10.09
C GLY A 13 -12.55 -7.23 9.48
N ARG A 14 -12.54 -7.33 8.14
CA ARG A 14 -12.00 -8.44 7.36
C ARG A 14 -11.30 -7.89 6.11
N PRO A 15 -10.39 -8.64 5.47
CA PRO A 15 -9.87 -8.28 4.16
C PRO A 15 -11.01 -8.10 3.15
N ILE A 16 -10.98 -7.00 2.40
CA ILE A 16 -11.99 -6.66 1.40
C ILE A 16 -11.34 -6.27 0.09
N ARG A 17 -12.06 -6.52 -1.01
CA ARG A 17 -11.84 -5.82 -2.28
C ARG A 17 -12.83 -4.67 -2.37
N PHE A 18 -12.31 -3.45 -2.36
CA PHE A 18 -13.10 -2.22 -2.51
C PHE A 18 -12.97 -1.67 -3.93
N GLN A 19 -14.09 -1.38 -4.57
CA GLN A 19 -14.13 -0.77 -5.89
C GLN A 19 -15.12 0.40 -5.87
N ARG A 20 -14.77 1.49 -6.55
CA ARG A 20 -15.66 2.65 -6.69
C ARG A 20 -15.72 3.10 -8.14
N THR A 21 -16.93 3.24 -8.65
CA THR A 21 -17.21 3.75 -9.99
C THR A 21 -18.19 4.92 -9.87
N GLY A 22 -17.69 6.14 -10.03
CA GLY A 22 -18.46 7.35 -9.79
C GLY A 22 -18.94 7.45 -8.34
N GLN A 23 -20.25 7.42 -8.14
CA GLN A 23 -20.88 7.45 -6.81
C GLN A 23 -21.21 6.05 -6.24
N THR A 24 -21.05 5.01 -7.04
CA THR A 24 -21.34 3.63 -6.62
C THR A 24 -20.07 3.00 -6.06
N SER A 25 -20.19 2.41 -4.87
CA SER A 25 -19.13 1.61 -4.26
C SER A 25 -19.57 0.15 -4.15
N ARG A 26 -18.65 -0.77 -4.43
CA ARG A 26 -18.83 -2.22 -4.27
C ARG A 26 -17.78 -2.73 -3.31
N VAL A 27 -18.23 -3.53 -2.35
CA VAL A 27 -17.36 -4.24 -1.41
C VAL A 27 -17.57 -5.73 -1.61
N GLU A 28 -16.47 -6.46 -1.76
CA GLU A 28 -16.44 -7.91 -1.72
C GLU A 28 -15.61 -8.33 -0.52
N ILE A 29 -16.20 -9.12 0.38
CA ILE A 29 -15.51 -9.68 1.53
C ILE A 29 -14.67 -10.86 1.04
N ILE A 30 -13.39 -10.87 1.38
CA ILE A 30 -12.54 -12.02 1.10
C ILE A 30 -12.71 -13.02 2.23
N GLU A 31 -13.41 -14.11 1.96
CA GLU A 31 -13.72 -15.12 2.98
C GLU A 31 -12.58 -16.11 3.23
N LYS A 32 -11.69 -16.26 2.26
CA LYS A 32 -10.53 -17.15 2.35
C LYS A 32 -9.50 -16.58 3.33
N PRO A 33 -8.84 -17.42 4.15
CA PRO A 33 -7.66 -16.99 4.89
C PRO A 33 -6.58 -16.52 3.90
N LEU A 34 -5.63 -15.71 4.40
CA LEU A 34 -4.40 -15.46 3.65
C LEU A 34 -3.72 -16.81 3.35
N PRO A 35 -3.39 -17.11 2.09
CA PRO A 35 -2.69 -18.34 1.78
C PRO A 35 -1.34 -18.43 2.48
N GLU A 36 -0.92 -19.64 2.86
CA GLU A 36 0.37 -19.88 3.52
C GLU A 36 1.58 -19.47 2.67
N HIS A 37 1.41 -19.38 1.35
CA HIS A 37 2.46 -18.94 0.43
C HIS A 37 2.61 -17.41 0.38
N ILE A 38 1.70 -16.65 0.98
CA ILE A 38 1.83 -15.19 1.00
C ILE A 38 2.90 -14.80 2.02
N PRO A 39 3.89 -13.96 1.61
CA PRO A 39 4.93 -13.51 2.51
C PRO A 39 4.36 -12.78 3.71
N ASN A 40 5.10 -12.81 4.83
CA ASN A 40 4.71 -12.08 6.03
C ASN A 40 4.52 -10.58 5.73
N LEU A 41 3.40 -10.03 6.22
CA LEU A 41 3.04 -8.62 6.07
C LEU A 41 3.22 -7.92 7.42
N ASN A 42 4.05 -6.89 7.46
CA ASN A 42 4.36 -6.16 8.69
C ASN A 42 4.14 -4.67 8.49
N LEU A 43 3.66 -3.98 9.53
CA LEU A 43 3.50 -2.53 9.52
C LEU A 43 4.53 -1.90 10.46
N LEU A 44 5.26 -0.92 9.95
CA LEU A 44 6.21 -0.11 10.74
C LEU A 44 5.79 1.35 10.73
N TRP A 45 5.93 2.02 11.87
CA TRP A 45 5.72 3.47 11.95
C TRP A 45 7.00 4.19 11.53
N THR A 46 6.87 5.12 10.60
CA THR A 46 7.98 5.92 10.07
C THR A 46 8.51 6.97 11.05
N GLY A 47 7.84 7.16 12.20
CA GLY A 47 8.16 8.22 13.17
C GLY A 47 7.71 9.62 12.74
N VAL A 48 7.14 9.76 11.54
CA VAL A 48 6.71 11.03 10.95
C VAL A 48 5.23 10.94 10.62
N SER A 49 4.41 11.93 11.01
CA SER A 49 3.01 11.99 10.60
C SER A 49 2.88 12.47 9.16
N ALA A 50 2.00 11.83 8.37
CA ALA A 50 1.78 12.24 6.98
C ALA A 50 0.91 13.51 6.88
N ASN A 51 1.31 14.46 6.04
CA ASN A 51 0.47 15.60 5.64
C ASN A 51 -0.22 15.35 4.29
N THR A 52 -1.21 14.45 4.31
CA THR A 52 -1.92 14.00 3.09
C THR A 52 -2.62 15.14 2.32
N ARG A 53 -2.89 16.28 2.98
CA ARG A 53 -3.51 17.45 2.35
C ARG A 53 -2.63 18.09 1.28
N GLU A 54 -1.31 17.93 1.39
CA GLU A 54 -0.34 18.49 0.44
C GLU A 54 -0.08 17.52 -0.73
N LEU A 55 -0.29 16.22 -0.54
CA LEU A 55 0.01 15.18 -1.54
C LEU A 55 -1.12 14.99 -2.57
N VAL A 56 -2.36 15.07 -2.12
CA VAL A 56 -3.53 14.77 -2.96
C VAL A 56 -3.76 15.82 -4.07
N PRO A 57 -3.69 17.14 -3.82
CA PRO A 57 -4.02 18.14 -4.84
C PRO A 57 -3.13 18.08 -6.11
N PRO A 58 -1.79 17.99 -6.02
CA PRO A 58 -0.95 17.88 -7.23
C PRO A 58 -1.26 16.63 -8.05
N PHE A 59 -1.51 15.49 -7.39
CA PHE A 59 -1.96 14.27 -8.06
C PHE A 59 -3.30 14.47 -8.80
N LEU A 60 -4.28 15.09 -8.16
CA LEU A 60 -5.59 15.35 -8.78
C LEU A 60 -5.49 16.30 -9.97
N GLU A 61 -4.63 17.32 -9.91
CA GLU A 61 -4.39 18.20 -11.06
C GLU A 61 -3.67 17.47 -12.20
N TRP A 62 -2.70 16.61 -11.89
CA TRP A 62 -2.07 15.75 -12.89
C TRP A 62 -3.08 14.80 -13.55
N ALA A 63 -3.97 14.20 -12.76
CA ALA A 63 -4.96 13.22 -13.21
C ALA A 63 -6.06 13.78 -14.14
N LYS A 64 -6.19 15.11 -14.25
CA LYS A 64 -7.12 15.77 -15.19
C LYS A 64 -6.62 15.76 -16.63
N LYS A 65 -5.33 15.50 -16.86
CA LYS A 65 -4.71 15.52 -18.19
C LYS A 65 -5.18 14.31 -19.00
N ASP A 66 -5.46 14.47 -20.29
CA ASP A 66 -5.82 13.31 -21.12
C ASP A 66 -4.71 12.26 -21.19
N SER A 67 -3.45 12.69 -21.09
CA SER A 67 -2.27 11.82 -21.07
C SER A 67 -2.16 10.95 -19.82
N SER A 68 -2.85 11.27 -18.71
CA SER A 68 -2.81 10.44 -17.50
C SER A 68 -3.77 9.25 -17.56
N LYS A 69 -4.78 9.27 -18.45
CA LYS A 69 -5.82 8.24 -18.51
C LYS A 69 -5.27 6.83 -18.71
N PRO A 70 -4.38 6.55 -19.69
CA PRO A 70 -3.85 5.19 -19.88
C PRO A 70 -3.05 4.70 -18.68
N VAL A 71 -2.29 5.59 -18.04
CA VAL A 71 -1.49 5.29 -16.84
C VAL A 71 -2.39 4.94 -15.66
N LEU A 72 -3.48 5.69 -15.45
CA LEU A 72 -4.46 5.42 -14.41
C LEU A 72 -5.20 4.11 -14.66
N GLU A 73 -5.56 3.82 -15.91
CA GLU A 73 -6.18 2.54 -16.29
C GLU A 73 -5.25 1.35 -15.99
N GLU A 74 -3.96 1.49 -16.30
CA GLU A 74 -2.96 0.46 -16.00
C GLU A 74 -2.76 0.28 -14.49
N LEU A 75 -2.67 1.37 -13.70
CA LEU A 75 -2.60 1.31 -12.24
C LEU A 75 -3.82 0.60 -11.63
N ILE A 76 -5.02 0.90 -12.12
CA ILE A 76 -6.26 0.24 -11.67
C ILE A 76 -6.21 -1.25 -12.03
N GLY A 77 -5.79 -1.58 -13.25
CA GLY A 77 -5.65 -2.96 -13.71
C GLY A 77 -4.67 -3.77 -12.86
N LEU A 78 -3.48 -3.24 -12.60
CA LEU A 78 -2.47 -3.87 -11.76
C LEU A 78 -2.96 -4.02 -10.31
N SER A 79 -3.65 -3.02 -9.76
CA SER A 79 -4.24 -3.11 -8.41
C SER A 79 -5.28 -4.23 -8.29
N ASP A 80 -6.16 -4.41 -9.30
CA ASP A 80 -7.13 -5.52 -9.29
C ASP A 80 -6.43 -6.88 -9.48
N GLN A 81 -5.37 -6.94 -10.28
CA GLN A 81 -4.56 -8.15 -10.43
C GLN A 81 -3.90 -8.55 -9.11
N ILE A 82 -3.26 -7.62 -8.40
CA ILE A 82 -2.64 -7.87 -7.10
C ILE A 82 -3.68 -8.39 -6.10
N ALA A 83 -4.83 -7.73 -6.01
CA ALA A 83 -5.91 -8.13 -5.11
C ALA A 83 -6.42 -9.55 -5.38
N ARG A 84 -6.40 -10.01 -6.64
CA ARG A 84 -6.77 -11.39 -7.01
C ARG A 84 -5.64 -12.39 -6.78
N LYS A 85 -4.42 -12.04 -7.21
CA LYS A 85 -3.24 -12.92 -7.18
C LYS A 85 -2.81 -13.23 -5.74
N MET A 86 -2.96 -12.27 -4.82
CA MET A 86 -2.71 -12.46 -3.39
C MET A 86 -3.46 -13.67 -2.79
N PHE A 87 -4.58 -14.10 -3.37
CA PHE A 87 -5.37 -15.22 -2.83
C PHE A 87 -5.41 -16.45 -3.75
N ASN A 88 -4.92 -16.36 -4.99
CA ASN A 88 -5.18 -17.39 -6.00
C ASN A 88 -3.99 -17.71 -6.91
N SER A 89 -2.81 -17.14 -6.69
CA SER A 89 -1.62 -17.32 -7.54
C SER A 89 -0.40 -17.76 -6.72
N THR A 90 0.76 -17.92 -7.36
CA THR A 90 2.00 -18.19 -6.61
C THR A 90 2.55 -16.90 -5.99
N VAL A 91 3.51 -17.04 -5.08
CA VAL A 91 4.19 -15.91 -4.45
C VAL A 91 4.98 -15.08 -5.47
N GLU A 92 5.59 -15.73 -6.45
CA GLU A 92 6.34 -15.08 -7.53
C GLU A 92 5.42 -14.21 -8.40
N ASP A 93 4.25 -14.74 -8.78
CA ASP A 93 3.24 -14.00 -9.55
C ASP A 93 2.74 -12.75 -8.82
N PHE A 94 2.62 -12.84 -7.50
CA PHE A 94 2.25 -11.73 -6.63
C PHE A 94 3.34 -10.66 -6.63
N TYR A 95 4.60 -11.04 -6.37
CA TYR A 95 5.73 -10.11 -6.33
C TYR A 95 5.96 -9.39 -7.65
N GLU A 96 5.87 -10.09 -8.79
CA GLU A 96 6.01 -9.47 -10.11
C GLU A 96 4.94 -8.37 -10.32
N SER A 97 3.69 -8.67 -9.96
CA SER A 97 2.59 -7.73 -10.14
C SER A 97 2.71 -6.54 -9.20
N PHE A 98 3.16 -6.79 -7.97
CA PHE A 98 3.38 -5.78 -6.96
C PHE A 98 4.51 -4.83 -7.36
N GLU A 99 5.64 -5.36 -7.83
CA GLU A 99 6.77 -4.57 -8.32
C GLU A 99 6.36 -3.69 -9.51
N ARG A 100 5.66 -4.27 -10.49
CA ARG A 100 5.14 -3.51 -11.65
C ARG A 100 4.22 -2.37 -11.22
N TYR A 101 3.30 -2.63 -10.29
CA TYR A 101 2.42 -1.61 -9.75
C TYR A 101 3.20 -0.50 -9.05
N PHE A 102 4.15 -0.86 -8.20
CA PHE A 102 4.92 0.10 -7.42
C PHE A 102 5.80 0.98 -8.31
N ASN A 103 6.48 0.40 -9.29
CA ASN A 103 7.27 1.14 -10.28
C ASN A 103 6.40 2.13 -11.07
N LEU A 104 5.21 1.70 -11.51
CA LEU A 104 4.28 2.57 -12.22
C LEU A 104 3.75 3.69 -11.32
N LEU A 105 3.45 3.38 -10.05
CA LEU A 105 3.00 4.36 -9.06
C LEU A 105 4.09 5.41 -8.79
N ALA A 106 5.35 4.99 -8.61
CA ALA A 106 6.48 5.87 -8.39
C ALA A 106 6.69 6.83 -9.58
N GLN A 107 6.65 6.31 -10.80
CA GLN A 107 6.75 7.11 -12.03
C GLN A 107 5.58 8.10 -12.16
N THR A 108 4.38 7.66 -11.79
CA THR A 108 3.17 8.48 -11.79
C THR A 108 3.28 9.63 -10.81
N LEU A 109 3.66 9.36 -9.57
CA LEU A 109 3.79 10.37 -8.52
C LEU A 109 4.92 11.35 -8.81
N LYS A 110 6.04 10.88 -9.38
CA LYS A 110 7.10 11.75 -9.90
C LYS A 110 6.58 12.67 -11.01
N SER A 111 5.80 12.15 -11.95
CA SER A 111 5.19 12.93 -13.03
C SER A 111 4.14 13.93 -12.54
N ALA A 112 3.50 13.61 -11.41
CA ALA A 112 2.57 14.48 -10.70
C ALA A 112 3.25 15.47 -9.74
N GLN A 113 4.58 15.42 -9.60
CA GLN A 113 5.35 16.23 -8.65
C GLN A 113 4.86 16.06 -7.20
N VAL A 114 4.60 14.80 -6.82
CA VAL A 114 4.17 14.43 -5.47
C VAL A 114 5.35 13.77 -4.76
N ASP A 115 5.84 14.43 -3.71
CA ASP A 115 6.86 13.88 -2.81
C ASP A 115 6.20 12.96 -1.78
N TRP A 116 6.09 11.68 -2.13
CA TRP A 116 5.32 10.68 -1.37
C TRP A 116 6.20 9.73 -0.54
N THR A 117 7.51 9.78 -0.72
CA THR A 117 8.50 9.06 0.08
C THR A 117 9.28 10.04 0.97
N LEU A 118 9.90 9.48 2.00
CA LEU A 118 10.77 10.16 2.96
C LEU A 118 12.09 9.37 2.97
N PRO A 119 13.21 9.90 3.49
CA PRO A 119 14.45 9.14 3.62
C PRO A 119 14.25 7.78 4.30
N ILE A 120 13.41 7.71 5.34
CA ILE A 120 13.09 6.44 6.01
C ILE A 120 12.38 5.41 5.10
N HIS A 121 11.61 5.84 4.10
CA HIS A 121 11.01 4.92 3.14
C HIS A 121 12.07 4.31 2.21
N GLU A 122 13.04 5.10 1.79
CA GLU A 122 14.18 4.64 0.97
C GLU A 122 15.07 3.69 1.78
N GLU A 123 15.38 4.03 3.04
CA GLU A 123 16.11 3.15 3.96
C GLU A 123 15.38 1.81 4.19
N LEU A 124 14.05 1.84 4.31
CA LEU A 124 13.26 0.61 4.46
C LEU A 124 13.24 -0.21 3.17
N GLU A 125 13.13 0.43 2.00
CA GLU A 125 13.20 -0.26 0.70
C GLU A 125 14.54 -0.97 0.54
N GLU A 126 15.66 -0.25 0.72
CA GLU A 126 17.01 -0.81 0.68
C GLU A 126 17.19 -1.96 1.68
N TRP A 127 16.78 -1.75 2.92
CA TRP A 127 16.87 -2.77 3.97
C TRP A 127 16.04 -4.01 3.63
N THR A 128 14.80 -3.86 3.14
CA THR A 128 13.98 -5.03 2.76
C THR A 128 14.57 -5.80 1.58
N ALA A 129 15.19 -5.10 0.62
CA ALA A 129 15.81 -5.72 -0.54
C ALA A 129 16.98 -6.66 -0.17
N GLU A 130 17.74 -6.34 0.91
CA GLU A 130 18.79 -7.23 1.45
C GLU A 130 18.27 -8.63 1.85
N TYR A 131 16.97 -8.74 2.15
CA TYR A 131 16.31 -9.98 2.57
C TYR A 131 15.29 -10.49 1.55
N GLN A 132 15.39 -10.05 0.28
CA GLN A 132 14.43 -10.41 -0.78
C GLN A 132 12.98 -10.03 -0.47
N GLY A 133 12.79 -9.05 0.42
CA GLY A 133 11.49 -8.47 0.74
C GLY A 133 11.23 -7.20 -0.07
N GLN A 134 10.10 -6.56 0.22
CA GLN A 134 9.69 -5.29 -0.36
C GLN A 134 9.09 -4.38 0.72
N SER A 135 9.17 -3.07 0.49
CA SER A 135 8.56 -2.05 1.33
C SER A 135 7.72 -1.11 0.49
N LYS A 136 6.62 -0.59 1.06
CA LYS A 136 5.90 0.54 0.49
C LYS A 136 5.31 1.45 1.57
N PRO A 137 5.20 2.76 1.31
CA PRO A 137 4.32 3.62 2.10
C PRO A 137 2.87 3.11 2.07
N THR A 138 2.15 3.29 3.18
CA THR A 138 0.71 3.02 3.26
C THR A 138 -0.09 4.31 3.23
N GLY A 139 -1.33 4.23 2.75
CA GLY A 139 -2.16 5.43 2.54
C GLY A 139 -1.61 6.31 1.41
N ALA A 140 -1.60 7.62 1.64
CA ALA A 140 -1.13 8.59 0.63
C ALA A 140 0.41 8.73 0.58
N GLY A 141 1.14 8.15 1.52
CA GLY A 141 2.58 8.33 1.68
C GLY A 141 2.96 9.58 2.48
N GLY A 142 4.25 9.91 2.49
CA GLY A 142 4.81 11.09 3.16
C GLY A 142 4.89 10.98 4.70
N GLY A 143 4.74 9.78 5.25
CA GLY A 143 4.81 9.49 6.68
C GLY A 143 3.93 8.31 7.06
N ASP A 144 3.45 8.34 8.30
CA ASP A 144 2.63 7.33 8.96
C ASP A 144 3.29 5.95 8.90
N MET A 145 2.64 4.98 8.25
CA MET A 145 3.05 3.58 8.28
C MET A 145 3.65 3.15 6.93
N ALA A 146 4.66 2.28 6.99
CA ALA A 146 5.16 1.51 5.87
C ALA A 146 4.70 0.05 6.00
N LEU A 147 4.29 -0.55 4.89
CA LEU A 147 4.03 -1.98 4.77
C LEU A 147 5.31 -2.66 4.29
N LEU A 148 5.77 -3.63 5.05
CA LEU A 148 6.84 -4.52 4.69
C LEU A 148 6.28 -5.89 4.29
N ILE A 149 6.88 -6.49 3.29
CA ILE A 149 6.48 -7.77 2.70
C ILE A 149 7.72 -8.66 2.66
N GLY A 150 7.66 -9.83 3.29
CA GLY A 150 8.75 -10.80 3.30
C GLY A 150 9.09 -11.32 4.69
N ASP A 151 9.98 -12.32 4.72
CA ASP A 151 10.56 -12.88 5.95
C ASP A 151 11.73 -12.01 6.42
N LEU A 152 11.38 -10.96 7.16
CA LEU A 152 12.31 -9.90 7.54
C LEU A 152 12.74 -10.04 9.01
N PRO A 153 14.01 -9.76 9.35
CA PRO A 153 14.48 -9.77 10.74
C PRO A 153 14.05 -8.49 11.48
N LEU A 154 12.76 -8.40 11.80
CA LEU A 154 12.13 -7.20 12.38
C LEU A 154 12.76 -6.78 13.72
N GLU A 155 13.35 -7.70 14.46
CA GLU A 155 14.09 -7.39 15.68
C GLU A 155 15.23 -6.39 15.46
N ARG A 156 15.76 -6.31 14.23
CA ARG A 156 16.78 -5.32 13.83
C ARG A 156 16.24 -3.92 13.56
N ARG A 157 14.90 -3.78 13.50
CA ARG A 157 14.16 -2.53 13.31
C ARG A 157 13.16 -2.28 14.44
N SER A 158 13.47 -2.80 15.63
CA SER A 158 12.60 -2.69 16.82
C SER A 158 12.21 -1.25 17.16
N GLU A 159 13.02 -0.27 16.77
CA GLU A 159 12.78 1.16 16.93
C GLU A 159 11.59 1.69 16.11
N LEU A 160 11.14 0.97 15.09
CA LEU A 160 10.02 1.34 14.21
C LEU A 160 8.77 0.50 14.47
N ILE A 161 8.87 -0.53 15.31
CA ILE A 161 7.74 -1.39 15.66
C ILE A 161 6.87 -0.64 16.66
N ILE A 162 5.58 -0.45 16.32
CA ILE A 162 4.60 -0.02 17.31
C ILE A 162 4.36 -1.21 18.25
N PRO A 163 4.70 -1.11 19.56
CA PRO A 163 4.27 -2.11 20.51
C PRO A 163 2.75 -2.06 20.57
N LEU A 164 2.09 -3.10 20.08
CA LEU A 164 0.67 -3.31 20.37
C LEU A 164 0.61 -3.76 21.83
N ASP A 165 -0.03 -2.96 22.69
CA ASP A 165 -0.56 -3.45 23.96
C ASP A 165 -1.95 -4.01 23.66
N PRO A 166 -2.10 -5.33 23.39
CA PRO A 166 -3.39 -5.89 22.99
C PRO A 166 -4.43 -5.82 24.12
N PHE A 167 -4.00 -5.52 25.35
CA PHE A 167 -4.86 -5.31 26.51
C PHE A 167 -4.25 -4.19 27.33
N GLY A 168 -4.50 -2.94 26.93
CA GLY A 168 -4.21 -1.77 27.76
C GLY A 168 -4.48 -2.11 29.21
N SER A 169 -3.41 -2.13 30.02
CA SER A 169 -3.51 -2.40 31.45
C SER A 169 -4.44 -1.36 32.07
N VAL A 170 -5.68 -1.80 32.36
CA VAL A 170 -6.61 -1.15 33.28
C VAL A 170 -6.59 -1.94 34.58
#